data_AF-A0A3D1DS18-F1
#
_entry.id   AF-A0A3D1DS18-F1
#
_cell.length_a   1.000
_cell.length_b   1.000
_cell.length_c   1.000
_cell.angle_alpha   90.00
_cell.angle_beta   90.00
_cell.angle_gamma   90.00
#
_symmetry.space_group_name_H-M   'P 1'
#
loop_
_entity.id
_entity.type
_entity.pdbx_description
1 polymer ?
#
loop_
_entity_poly.entity_id
_entity_poly.type
_entity_poly.pdbx_seq_one_letter_code
_entity_poly.pdbx_strand_id
1 'polypeptide(L)'
;MFASSRIVILVSAALLTLLASASASSPGTSYIFPAGAQRGTTVKVIVGGYYLFESCPWEMSGPGITVSKTLKLAERQIWFEGPRTPMPASQASESYPKDQLGTVTVAKTARPGHRYYQAWTSEGITSGRRFVIGHLPEIVEQEIDGRPIPTPVQLPVTINGRIFPREDVDIWTFDGKKGHGYVCEVNA
;
A
#
# COMPACT_ATOMS: atom_id res chain seq x y z
N MET A 1 50.96 -37.58 -14.99
CA MET A 1 50.18 -37.79 -13.75
C MET A 1 49.53 -36.51 -13.18
N PHE A 2 49.32 -35.44 -13.97
CA PHE A 2 48.85 -34.12 -13.46
C PHE A 2 47.45 -33.69 -13.94
N ALA A 3 46.77 -34.48 -14.79
CA ALA A 3 45.47 -34.12 -15.36
C ALA A 3 44.29 -34.34 -14.40
N SER A 4 44.39 -35.30 -13.48
CA SER A 4 43.33 -35.67 -12.54
C SER A 4 43.08 -34.60 -11.46
N SER A 5 44.13 -33.92 -11.01
CA SER A 5 44.04 -32.91 -9.95
C SER A 5 43.29 -31.64 -10.39
N ARG A 6 43.46 -31.22 -11.66
CA ARG A 6 42.75 -30.04 -12.21
C ARG A 6 41.25 -30.27 -12.38
N ILE A 7 40.84 -31.49 -12.72
CA ILE A 7 39.42 -31.86 -12.86
C ILE A 7 38.75 -31.89 -11.48
N VAL A 8 39.41 -32.45 -10.46
CA VAL A 8 38.88 -32.47 -9.09
C VAL A 8 38.70 -31.07 -8.53
N ILE A 9 39.64 -30.15 -8.79
CA ILE A 9 39.54 -28.75 -8.35
C ILE A 9 38.38 -28.01 -9.04
N LEU A 10 38.20 -28.20 -10.35
CA LEU A 10 37.10 -27.59 -11.11
C LEU A 10 35.73 -28.13 -10.68
N VAL A 11 35.61 -29.44 -10.43
CA VAL A 11 34.38 -30.06 -9.92
C VAL A 11 34.07 -29.59 -8.50
N SER A 12 35.09 -29.43 -7.65
CA SER A 12 34.91 -28.93 -6.27
C SER A 12 34.49 -27.45 -6.24
N ALA A 13 35.05 -26.61 -7.11
CA ALA A 13 34.65 -25.21 -7.24
C ALA A 13 33.22 -25.04 -7.76
N ALA A 14 32.81 -25.89 -8.71
CA ALA A 14 31.42 -25.94 -9.18
C ALA A 14 30.44 -26.46 -8.12
N LEU A 15 30.86 -27.38 -7.25
CA LEU A 15 30.03 -27.89 -6.16
C LEU A 15 29.85 -26.87 -5.02
N LEU A 16 30.84 -26.00 -4.78
CA LEU A 16 30.74 -24.91 -3.80
C LEU A 16 29.83 -23.76 -4.25
N THR A 17 29.68 -23.50 -5.56
CA THR A 17 28.74 -22.46 -6.04
C THR A 17 27.28 -22.91 -5.97
N LEU A 18 27.01 -24.21 -6.00
CA LEU A 18 25.67 -24.79 -5.80
C LEU A 18 25.16 -24.72 -4.35
N LEU A 19 26.04 -24.42 -3.38
CA LEU A 19 25.68 -24.26 -1.96
C LEU A 19 25.44 -22.79 -1.56
N ALA A 20 25.57 -21.84 -2.50
CA ALA A 20 25.26 -20.45 -2.23
C ALA A 20 23.73 -20.26 -2.20
N SER A 21 23.16 -20.15 -1.00
CA SER A 21 21.76 -19.74 -0.84
C SER A 21 21.58 -18.33 -1.40
N ALA A 22 20.78 -18.18 -2.45
CA ALA A 22 20.30 -16.87 -2.87
C ALA A 22 19.39 -16.31 -1.77
N SER A 23 19.75 -15.14 -1.23
CA SER A 23 18.89 -14.39 -0.31
C SER A 23 18.08 -13.39 -1.11
N ALA A 24 16.76 -13.46 -1.02
CA ALA A 24 15.83 -12.52 -1.62
C ALA A 24 15.15 -11.68 -0.53
N SER A 25 14.94 -10.39 -0.79
CA SER A 25 14.20 -9.53 0.15
C SER A 25 12.72 -9.74 -0.09
N SER A 26 12.00 -10.31 0.88
CA SER A 26 10.57 -10.58 0.67
C SER A 26 9.81 -9.27 0.41
N PRO A 27 8.97 -9.22 -0.65
CA PRO A 27 8.18 -8.03 -0.94
C PRO A 27 7.17 -7.78 0.16
N GLY A 28 6.87 -6.51 0.39
CA GLY A 28 5.92 -6.10 1.42
C GLY A 28 5.06 -4.94 0.96
N THR A 29 3.79 -4.92 1.33
CA THR A 29 2.94 -3.73 1.23
C THR A 29 2.86 -3.06 2.60
N SER A 30 2.82 -1.74 2.62
CA SER A 30 2.65 -0.91 3.83
C SER A 30 1.27 -0.27 3.90
N TYR A 31 0.73 0.21 2.77
CA TYR A 31 -0.56 0.88 2.75
C TYR A 31 -1.21 0.80 1.38
N ILE A 32 -2.50 1.15 1.32
CA ILE A 32 -3.24 1.48 0.11
C ILE A 32 -4.02 2.77 0.38
N PHE A 33 -3.97 3.71 -0.56
CA PHE A 33 -4.68 4.97 -0.47
C PHE A 33 -5.35 5.31 -1.81
N PRO A 34 -6.66 5.61 -1.85
CA PRO A 34 -7.64 5.51 -0.76
C PRO A 34 -7.74 4.09 -0.16
N ALA A 35 -8.16 3.98 1.11
CA ALA A 35 -8.28 2.70 1.81
C ALA A 35 -9.54 1.91 1.39
N GLY A 36 -10.47 2.56 0.72
CA GLY A 36 -11.70 1.97 0.21
C GLY A 36 -12.22 2.61 -1.06
N ALA A 37 -13.36 2.10 -1.51
CA ALA A 37 -14.13 2.67 -2.60
C ALA A 37 -15.62 2.35 -2.47
N GLN A 38 -16.43 3.32 -2.89
CA GLN A 38 -17.87 3.15 -3.00
C GLN A 38 -18.19 2.13 -4.10
N ARG A 39 -19.13 1.21 -3.83
CA ARG A 39 -19.62 0.27 -4.85
C ARG A 39 -20.09 1.00 -6.12
N GLY A 40 -19.76 0.44 -7.28
CA GLY A 40 -20.10 1.03 -8.58
C GLY A 40 -19.13 2.10 -9.08
N THR A 41 -18.02 2.33 -8.38
CA THR A 41 -17.00 3.31 -8.77
C THR A 41 -15.70 2.63 -9.22
N THR A 42 -14.88 3.41 -9.93
CA THR A 42 -13.49 3.05 -10.24
C THR A 42 -12.60 4.12 -9.62
N VAL A 43 -11.65 3.72 -8.79
CA VAL A 43 -10.72 4.61 -8.10
C VAL A 43 -9.29 4.29 -8.49
N LYS A 44 -8.48 5.35 -8.62
CA LYS A 44 -7.02 5.21 -8.69
C LYS A 44 -6.50 5.06 -7.27
N VAL A 45 -5.59 4.11 -7.07
CA VAL A 45 -5.00 3.82 -5.77
C VAL A 45 -3.49 3.94 -5.84
N ILE A 46 -2.91 4.31 -4.70
CA ILE A 46 -1.48 4.30 -4.43
C ILE A 46 -1.24 3.19 -3.41
N VAL A 47 -0.41 2.22 -3.77
CA VAL A 47 0.02 1.13 -2.89
C VAL A 47 1.49 1.38 -2.54
N GLY A 48 1.76 1.77 -1.31
CA GLY A 48 3.12 1.90 -0.82
C GLY A 48 3.67 0.54 -0.41
N GLY A 49 4.86 0.17 -0.88
CA GLY A 49 5.48 -1.10 -0.51
C GLY A 49 6.98 -1.21 -0.77
N TYR A 50 7.57 -2.30 -0.30
CA TYR A 50 8.99 -2.64 -0.41
C TYR A 50 9.19 -3.75 -1.43
N TYR A 51 10.28 -3.66 -2.20
CA TYR A 51 10.71 -4.67 -3.17
C TYR A 51 9.62 -5.05 -4.21
N LEU A 52 8.77 -4.08 -4.58
CA LEU A 52 7.73 -4.22 -5.62
C LEU A 52 8.24 -3.89 -7.05
N PHE A 53 9.51 -3.45 -7.15
CA PHE A 53 10.21 -3.09 -8.40
C PHE A 53 9.46 -2.05 -9.25
N GLU A 54 9.74 -2.00 -10.56
CA GLU A 54 9.09 -1.07 -11.51
C GLU A 54 7.64 -1.45 -11.80
N SER A 55 7.33 -2.74 -11.80
CA SER A 55 5.97 -3.23 -11.92
C SER A 55 5.85 -4.62 -11.32
N CYS A 56 4.75 -4.86 -10.62
CA CYS A 56 4.43 -6.17 -10.07
C CYS A 56 2.95 -6.53 -10.33
N PRO A 57 2.64 -7.81 -10.56
CA PRO A 57 1.26 -8.27 -10.51
C PRO A 57 0.69 -8.16 -9.09
N TRP A 58 -0.60 -7.98 -9.02
CA TRP A 58 -1.35 -7.92 -7.78
C TRP A 58 -2.78 -8.38 -8.03
N GLU A 59 -3.46 -8.75 -6.95
CA GLU A 59 -4.86 -9.13 -6.99
C GLU A 59 -5.59 -8.62 -5.76
N MET A 60 -6.91 -8.55 -5.87
CA MET A 60 -7.78 -8.34 -4.73
C MET A 60 -8.83 -9.44 -4.70
N SER A 61 -8.86 -10.17 -3.60
CA SER A 61 -9.72 -11.34 -3.40
C SER A 61 -11.14 -10.94 -3.05
N GLY A 62 -12.11 -11.61 -3.67
CA GLY A 62 -13.54 -11.53 -3.35
C GLY A 62 -14.43 -11.12 -4.53
N PRO A 63 -15.75 -11.30 -4.42
CA PRO A 63 -16.67 -10.99 -5.51
C PRO A 63 -16.87 -9.48 -5.69
N GLY A 64 -17.12 -9.08 -6.93
CA GLY A 64 -17.51 -7.72 -7.30
C GLY A 64 -16.37 -6.69 -7.28
N ILE A 65 -15.12 -7.14 -7.33
CA ILE A 65 -13.95 -6.26 -7.42
C ILE A 65 -13.04 -6.71 -8.56
N THR A 66 -12.42 -5.74 -9.21
CA THR A 66 -11.44 -5.97 -10.28
C THR A 66 -10.34 -4.93 -10.13
N VAL A 67 -9.10 -5.33 -10.36
CA VAL A 67 -7.94 -4.46 -10.25
C VAL A 67 -7.22 -4.35 -11.60
N SER A 68 -6.38 -3.33 -11.76
CA SER A 68 -5.42 -3.27 -12.86
C SER A 68 -4.52 -4.51 -12.84
N LYS A 69 -4.06 -4.98 -14.00
CA LYS A 69 -3.22 -6.19 -14.10
C LYS A 69 -1.93 -6.09 -13.27
N THR A 70 -1.36 -4.89 -13.21
CA THR A 70 -0.14 -4.62 -12.44
C THR A 70 -0.26 -3.33 -11.66
N LEU A 71 0.53 -3.28 -10.59
CA LEU A 71 0.98 -2.05 -9.95
C LEU A 71 2.22 -1.55 -10.70
N LYS A 72 2.35 -0.23 -10.83
CA LYS A 72 3.49 0.41 -11.51
C LYS A 72 4.11 1.47 -10.64
N LEU A 73 5.44 1.52 -10.59
CA LEU A 73 6.16 2.50 -9.79
C LEU A 73 5.74 3.92 -10.19
N ALA A 74 5.35 4.73 -9.22
CA ALA A 74 5.00 6.12 -9.46
C ALA A 74 6.25 6.91 -9.84
N GLU A 75 6.16 7.74 -10.88
CA GLU A 75 7.25 8.62 -11.32
C GLU A 75 7.68 9.58 -10.20
N ARG A 76 6.69 10.10 -9.46
CA ARG A 76 6.89 10.93 -8.28
C ARG A 76 6.54 10.14 -7.03
N GLN A 77 7.50 10.02 -6.14
CA GLN A 77 7.33 9.42 -4.82
C GLN A 77 6.96 10.53 -3.84
N ILE A 78 5.92 10.31 -3.03
CA ILE A 78 5.58 11.22 -1.95
C ILE A 78 6.42 10.80 -0.74
N TRP A 79 7.49 11.56 -0.47
CA TRP A 79 8.42 11.23 0.62
C TRP A 79 7.80 11.48 1.99
N PHE A 80 7.92 10.50 2.89
CA PHE A 80 7.59 10.65 4.30
C PHE A 80 8.71 11.41 5.00
N GLU A 81 8.49 12.67 5.38
CA GLU A 81 9.39 13.34 6.31
C GLU A 81 9.20 12.70 7.70
N GLY A 82 10.07 11.74 8.03
CA GLY A 82 10.10 11.13 9.34
C GLY A 82 10.62 12.10 10.42
N PRO A 83 10.37 11.82 11.71
CA PRO A 83 11.04 12.54 12.80
C PRO A 83 12.56 12.45 12.60
N ARG A 84 13.30 13.52 12.93
CA ARG A 84 14.77 13.53 12.86
C ARG A 84 15.35 12.32 13.57
N THR A 85 15.84 11.36 12.81
CA THR A 85 16.50 10.16 13.34
C THR A 85 17.81 10.58 14.03
N PRO A 86 18.00 10.32 15.34
CA PRO A 86 19.25 10.69 16.01
C PRO A 86 20.42 9.89 15.42
N MET A 87 21.59 10.51 15.31
CA MET A 87 22.81 9.78 14.96
C MET A 87 23.17 8.81 16.10
N PRO A 88 23.61 7.57 15.79
CA PRO A 88 24.03 7.07 14.48
C PRO A 88 22.91 6.39 13.65
N ALA A 89 21.67 6.30 14.14
CA ALA A 89 20.59 5.59 13.43
C ALA A 89 20.23 6.25 12.07
N SER A 90 20.47 7.55 11.90
CA SER A 90 20.40 8.23 10.58
C SER A 90 21.41 7.72 9.54
N GLN A 91 22.46 7.00 9.95
CA GLN A 91 23.44 6.41 9.03
C GLN A 91 23.02 5.03 8.51
N ALA A 92 21.93 4.45 9.00
CA ALA A 92 21.35 3.24 8.44
C ALA A 92 20.70 3.55 7.07
N SER A 93 20.73 2.58 6.15
CA SER A 93 19.96 2.70 4.90
C SER A 93 18.48 2.77 5.23
N GLU A 94 17.84 3.90 4.95
CA GLU A 94 16.40 4.05 5.12
C GLU A 94 15.68 3.32 3.98
N SER A 95 14.98 2.24 4.33
CA SER A 95 14.07 1.57 3.42
C SER A 95 12.68 2.17 3.63
N TYR A 96 12.25 3.03 2.71
CA TYR A 96 10.88 3.55 2.69
C TYR A 96 10.02 2.79 1.68
N PRO A 97 8.72 2.63 1.97
CA PRO A 97 7.81 2.07 0.98
C PRO A 97 7.78 3.01 -0.23
N LYS A 98 7.88 2.43 -1.42
CA LYS A 98 7.75 3.15 -2.68
C LYS A 98 6.31 3.08 -3.16
N ASP A 99 5.83 4.19 -3.69
CA ASP A 99 4.49 4.37 -4.20
C ASP A 99 4.33 3.65 -5.53
N GLN A 100 3.32 2.79 -5.60
CA GLN A 100 2.93 2.07 -6.80
C GLN A 100 1.50 2.45 -7.18
N LEU A 101 1.28 2.80 -8.44
CA LEU A 101 -0.02 3.19 -8.98
C LEU A 101 -0.80 1.96 -9.46
N GLY A 102 -2.07 1.91 -9.08
CA GLY A 102 -3.03 0.91 -9.52
C GLY A 102 -4.43 1.50 -9.70
N THR A 103 -5.34 0.66 -10.18
CA THR A 103 -6.76 1.00 -10.30
C THR A 103 -7.60 -0.10 -9.68
N VAL A 104 -8.64 0.29 -8.93
CA VAL A 104 -9.63 -0.63 -8.36
C VAL A 104 -11.00 -0.25 -8.92
N THR A 105 -11.69 -1.21 -9.52
CA THR A 105 -13.07 -1.10 -9.99
C THR A 105 -13.97 -1.95 -9.13
N VAL A 106 -14.99 -1.33 -8.55
CA VAL A 106 -15.97 -2.00 -7.69
C VAL A 106 -17.31 -2.10 -8.41
N ALA A 107 -17.86 -3.30 -8.52
CA ALA A 107 -19.15 -3.53 -9.14
C ALA A 107 -20.29 -2.86 -8.35
N LYS A 108 -21.34 -2.41 -9.05
CA LYS A 108 -22.54 -1.82 -8.41
C LYS A 108 -23.23 -2.79 -7.43
N THR A 109 -23.13 -4.08 -7.70
CA THR A 109 -23.71 -5.17 -6.90
C THR A 109 -22.76 -5.74 -5.85
N ALA A 110 -21.55 -5.17 -5.71
CA ALA A 110 -20.58 -5.64 -4.73
C ALA A 110 -21.13 -5.49 -3.31
N ARG A 111 -20.96 -6.54 -2.50
CA ARG A 111 -21.32 -6.50 -1.07
C ARG A 111 -20.32 -5.60 -0.31
N PRO A 112 -20.80 -4.66 0.52
CA PRO A 112 -19.95 -3.89 1.40
C PRO A 112 -19.12 -4.78 2.34
N GLY A 113 -17.98 -4.25 2.79
CA GLY A 113 -17.07 -4.92 3.71
C GLY A 113 -15.66 -5.08 3.15
N HIS A 114 -14.83 -5.84 3.86
CA HIS A 114 -13.41 -5.94 3.57
C HIS A 114 -13.14 -6.81 2.33
N ARG A 115 -12.09 -6.43 1.60
CA ARG A 115 -11.41 -7.23 0.59
C ARG A 115 -9.93 -7.26 0.94
N TYR A 116 -9.25 -8.31 0.54
CA TYR A 116 -7.83 -8.46 0.81
C TYR A 116 -7.05 -8.42 -0.50
N TYR A 117 -6.01 -7.60 -0.55
CA TYR A 117 -5.11 -7.53 -1.70
C TYR A 117 -3.73 -8.04 -1.36
N GLN A 118 -3.08 -8.61 -2.38
CA GLN A 118 -1.70 -9.10 -2.33
C GLN A 118 -1.02 -8.72 -3.64
N ALA A 119 0.28 -8.42 -3.57
CA ALA A 119 1.16 -8.27 -4.72
C ALA A 119 2.27 -9.31 -4.64
N TRP A 120 2.91 -9.62 -5.76
CA TRP A 120 4.02 -10.56 -5.79
C TRP A 120 5.07 -10.19 -6.82
N THR A 121 6.29 -10.64 -6.57
CA THR A 121 7.44 -10.51 -7.46
C THR A 121 8.16 -11.85 -7.56
N SER A 122 9.28 -11.90 -8.28
CA SER A 122 10.15 -13.08 -8.27
C SER A 122 10.75 -13.37 -6.89
N GLU A 123 10.69 -12.42 -5.95
CA GLU A 123 11.24 -12.55 -4.59
C GLU A 123 10.21 -13.02 -3.54
N GLY A 124 8.95 -13.17 -3.93
CA GLY A 124 7.89 -13.70 -3.05
C GLY A 124 6.54 -13.00 -3.21
N ILE A 125 5.68 -13.18 -2.21
CA ILE A 125 4.34 -12.60 -2.15
C ILE A 125 4.17 -11.76 -0.88
N THR A 126 3.44 -10.66 -0.99
CA THR A 126 3.17 -9.78 0.17
C THR A 126 2.08 -10.37 1.07
N SER A 127 2.11 -10.02 2.35
CA SER A 127 0.97 -10.29 3.24
C SER A 127 -0.32 -9.62 2.75
N GLY A 128 -1.47 -10.27 2.96
CA GLY A 128 -2.77 -9.73 2.59
C GLY A 128 -3.16 -8.50 3.40
N ARG A 129 -3.43 -7.38 2.71
CA ARG A 129 -3.88 -6.12 3.32
C ARG A 129 -5.31 -5.78 2.95
N ARG A 130 -5.98 -5.00 3.80
CA ARG A 130 -7.41 -4.70 3.67
C ARG A 130 -7.66 -3.56 2.67
N PHE A 131 -8.77 -3.66 1.99
CA PHE A 131 -9.43 -2.60 1.23
C PHE A 131 -10.94 -2.66 1.52
N VAL A 132 -11.59 -1.52 1.74
CA VAL A 132 -12.98 -1.51 2.20
C VAL A 132 -13.93 -1.13 1.05
N ILE A 133 -14.92 -1.99 0.79
CA ILE A 133 -16.02 -1.62 -0.11
C ILE A 133 -17.12 -0.95 0.71
N GLY A 134 -17.37 0.32 0.44
CA GLY A 134 -18.44 1.12 1.02
C GLY A 134 -19.69 1.18 0.15
N HIS A 135 -20.79 1.66 0.72
CA HIS A 135 -22.01 2.01 -0.03
C HIS A 135 -22.38 3.50 0.08
N LEU A 136 -21.79 4.21 1.03
CA LEU A 136 -21.97 5.65 1.20
C LEU A 136 -21.16 6.42 0.14
N PRO A 137 -21.53 7.67 -0.17
CA PRO A 137 -20.66 8.59 -0.89
C PRO A 137 -19.29 8.68 -0.22
N GLU A 138 -18.24 8.63 -1.02
CA GLU A 138 -16.86 8.69 -0.52
C GLU A 138 -16.17 9.98 -0.96
N ILE A 139 -15.49 10.61 -0.01
CA ILE A 139 -14.53 11.68 -0.27
C ILE A 139 -13.14 11.18 0.09
N VAL A 140 -12.15 11.66 -0.66
CA VAL A 140 -10.74 11.45 -0.34
C VAL A 140 -10.24 12.76 0.22
N GLU A 141 -9.52 12.72 1.34
CA GLU A 141 -8.94 13.93 1.91
C GLU A 141 -8.00 14.62 0.93
N GLN A 142 -7.78 15.90 1.17
CA GLN A 142 -6.77 16.68 0.47
C GLN A 142 -5.79 17.18 1.53
N GLU A 143 -4.53 16.76 1.41
CA GLU A 143 -3.46 17.20 2.29
C GLU A 143 -3.32 18.72 2.22
N ILE A 144 -3.29 19.37 3.37
CA ILE A 144 -3.06 20.82 3.48
C ILE A 144 -1.84 21.05 4.36
N ASP A 145 -0.84 21.74 3.82
CA ASP A 145 0.34 22.13 4.60
C ASP A 145 -0.04 23.15 5.69
N GLY A 146 0.40 22.87 6.92
CA GLY A 146 0.34 23.83 8.02
C GLY A 146 -0.83 23.63 8.98
N ARG A 147 -1.67 24.66 9.16
CA ARG A 147 -2.76 24.59 10.14
C ARG A 147 -3.98 23.90 9.55
N PRO A 148 -4.60 22.97 10.27
CA PRO A 148 -5.74 22.24 9.74
C PRO A 148 -6.95 23.15 9.57
N ILE A 149 -7.55 23.08 8.38
CA ILE A 149 -8.72 23.87 8.01
C ILE A 149 -9.95 22.97 8.10
N PRO A 150 -10.99 23.36 8.86
CA PRO A 150 -12.23 22.58 8.93
C PRO A 150 -12.87 22.42 7.55
N THR A 151 -13.00 21.19 7.09
CA THR A 151 -13.61 20.87 5.79
C THR A 151 -15.08 20.45 5.99
N PRO A 152 -16.05 21.21 5.44
CA PRO A 152 -17.46 20.87 5.55
C PRO A 152 -17.81 19.65 4.68
N VAL A 153 -18.59 18.73 5.25
CA VAL A 153 -19.04 17.50 4.59
C VAL A 153 -20.55 17.32 4.71
N GLN A 154 -21.13 16.69 3.69
CA GLN A 154 -22.56 16.38 3.66
C GLN A 154 -22.80 14.92 4.05
N LEU A 155 -23.57 14.71 5.11
CA LEU A 155 -23.93 13.36 5.56
C LEU A 155 -25.03 12.72 4.68
N PRO A 156 -25.05 11.38 4.54
CA PRO A 156 -24.05 10.43 5.03
C PRO A 156 -22.82 10.37 4.11
N VAL A 157 -21.63 10.19 4.69
CA VAL A 157 -20.36 10.18 3.95
C VAL A 157 -19.37 9.22 4.58
N THR A 158 -18.49 8.65 3.76
CA THR A 158 -17.26 7.98 4.18
C THR A 158 -16.07 8.82 3.74
N ILE A 159 -15.13 9.02 4.65
CA ILE A 159 -13.93 9.84 4.41
C ILE A 159 -12.75 8.89 4.32
N ASN A 160 -12.08 8.87 3.17
CA ASN A 160 -10.81 8.18 3.01
C ASN A 160 -9.70 9.15 3.38
N GLY A 161 -9.14 8.94 4.57
CA GLY A 161 -7.98 9.68 5.03
C GLY A 161 -6.80 8.79 5.38
N ARG A 162 -5.64 9.41 5.50
CA ARG A 162 -4.38 8.86 5.97
C ARG A 162 -3.71 9.93 6.81
N ILE A 163 -3.10 9.51 7.92
CA ILE A 163 -2.29 10.44 8.72
C ILE A 163 -0.97 10.64 7.98
N PHE A 164 -0.87 11.70 7.19
CA PHE A 164 0.31 12.02 6.38
C PHE A 164 0.47 13.53 6.18
N PRO A 165 1.56 14.16 6.65
CA PRO A 165 2.72 13.59 7.35
C PRO A 165 2.39 13.16 8.80
N ARG A 166 3.40 12.74 9.55
CA ARG A 166 3.21 12.37 10.97
C ARG A 166 2.58 13.53 11.75
N GLU A 167 1.71 13.21 12.70
CA GLU A 167 1.01 14.19 13.55
C GLU A 167 0.07 15.13 12.78
N ASP A 168 -0.27 14.76 11.53
CA ASP A 168 -1.31 15.47 10.80
C ASP A 168 -2.69 15.29 11.45
N VAL A 169 -3.51 16.35 11.35
CA VAL A 169 -4.82 16.43 12.00
C VAL A 169 -5.84 16.96 11.00
N ASP A 170 -6.69 16.08 10.47
CA ASP A 170 -7.81 16.53 9.65
C ASP A 170 -9.02 16.94 10.48
N ILE A 171 -9.57 18.11 10.18
CA ILE A 171 -10.79 18.61 10.81
C ILE A 171 -11.93 18.56 9.80
N TRP A 172 -13.01 17.86 10.17
CA TRP A 172 -14.23 17.75 9.37
C TRP A 172 -15.42 18.36 10.11
N THR A 173 -16.28 19.07 9.40
CA THR A 173 -17.49 19.69 9.95
C THR A 173 -18.73 19.25 9.19
N PHE A 174 -19.86 19.16 9.88
CA PHE A 174 -21.15 18.88 9.25
C PHE A 174 -22.28 19.58 10.01
N ASP A 175 -23.38 19.86 9.31
CA ASP A 175 -24.55 20.49 9.91
C ASP A 175 -25.38 19.48 10.71
N GLY A 176 -25.32 19.60 12.03
CA GLY A 176 -26.15 18.84 12.96
C GLY A 176 -27.57 19.39 13.09
N LYS A 177 -28.56 18.49 13.23
CA LYS A 177 -29.97 18.81 13.49
C LYS A 177 -30.33 18.42 14.91
N LYS A 178 -30.94 19.35 15.66
CA LYS A 178 -31.43 19.09 17.03
C LYS A 178 -32.32 17.85 17.05
N GLY A 179 -32.08 16.96 18.02
CA GLY A 179 -32.83 15.72 18.21
C GLY A 179 -32.44 14.55 17.29
N HIS A 180 -31.47 14.71 16.39
CA HIS A 180 -30.94 13.60 15.57
C HIS A 180 -29.72 12.96 16.25
N GLY A 181 -29.65 11.63 16.23
CA GLY A 181 -28.47 10.87 16.59
C GLY A 181 -27.53 10.71 15.39
N TYR A 182 -26.23 10.81 15.63
CA TYR A 182 -25.19 10.63 14.63
C TYR A 182 -24.25 9.52 15.08
N VAL A 183 -23.84 8.66 14.14
CA VAL A 183 -22.87 7.59 14.39
C VAL A 183 -21.64 7.89 13.56
N CYS A 184 -20.49 7.99 14.23
CA CYS A 184 -19.19 8.13 13.60
C CYS A 184 -18.40 6.86 13.89
N GLU A 185 -17.90 6.22 12.84
CA GLU A 185 -17.07 5.01 12.92
C GLU A 185 -15.73 5.30 12.24
N VAL A 186 -14.65 4.82 12.83
CA VAL A 186 -13.29 4.90 12.28
C VAL A 186 -12.75 3.49 12.11
N ASN A 187 -12.21 3.19 10.93
CA ASN A 187 -11.59 1.91 10.60
C ASN A 187 -10.15 2.17 10.15
N ALA A 188 -9.18 1.60 10.86
CA ALA A 188 -7.75 1.80 10.65
C ALA A 188 -6.98 0.47 10.60
#